data_AF-A0A183CZU5-F1
#
_entry.id   AF-A0A183CZU5-F1
#
_cell.length_a   1.000
_cell.length_b   1.000
_cell.length_c   1.000
_cell.angle_alpha   90.00
_cell.angle_beta   90.00
_cell.angle_gamma   90.00
#
_symmetry.space_group_name_H-M   'P 1'
#
loop_
_entity.id
_entity.type
_entity.pdbx_description
1 polymer ?
#
loop_
_entity_poly.entity_id
_entity_poly.type
_entity_poly.pdbx_seq_one_letter_code
_entity_poly.pdbx_strand_id
1 'polypeptide(L)'
;MDMQSSRDVVAQWKRRLGADFEVVSVDLIPDKCEDGGLGISLEGTVDIVNGTQLCPHHYIDSLRPRGPAASSNALRSGDELLQANDAVLYGESHVTVRQALSKAASTSQRVRLTVARKAQTLNVFMPRPEQSLPVAYHLLAATDDRLVKVSSFSSFILRM
;
A
#
# COMPACT_ATOMS: atom_id res chain seq x y z
N MET A 1 10.36 2.60 24.57
CA MET A 1 10.85 2.32 23.21
C MET A 1 10.28 3.38 22.29
N ASP A 2 11.19 4.14 21.70
CA ASP A 2 11.07 5.59 21.60
C ASP A 2 10.49 6.07 20.27
N MET A 3 9.68 7.13 20.33
CA MET A 3 9.09 7.82 19.17
C MET A 3 10.16 8.33 18.19
N GLN A 4 11.39 8.51 18.67
CA GLN A 4 12.56 8.90 17.88
C GLN A 4 12.99 7.77 16.92
N SER A 5 13.01 6.52 17.37
CA SER A 5 13.43 5.36 16.58
C SER A 5 12.53 5.12 15.37
N SER A 6 11.21 5.35 15.50
CA SER A 6 10.29 5.24 14.35
C SER A 6 10.54 6.33 13.31
N ARG A 7 10.80 7.58 13.74
CA ARG A 7 11.13 8.68 12.83
C ARG A 7 12.43 8.43 12.06
N ASP A 8 13.41 7.83 12.71
CA ASP A 8 14.70 7.50 12.09
C ASP A 8 14.53 6.42 11.00
N VAL A 9 13.74 5.38 11.27
CA VAL A 9 13.42 4.32 10.29
C VAL A 9 12.66 4.90 9.09
N VAL A 10 11.64 5.73 9.33
CA VAL A 10 10.89 6.38 8.24
C VAL A 10 11.80 7.26 7.39
N ALA A 11 12.68 8.06 8.01
CA ALA A 11 13.62 8.90 7.28
C ALA A 11 14.64 8.08 6.47
N GLN A 12 15.12 6.95 7.01
CA GLN A 12 16.01 6.04 6.30
C GLN A 12 15.34 5.47 5.04
N TRP A 13 14.12 4.97 5.15
CA TRP A 13 13.38 4.42 4.02
C TRP A 13 13.00 5.49 3.00
N LYS A 14 12.61 6.69 3.43
CA LYS A 14 12.38 7.83 2.52
C LYS A 14 13.62 8.19 1.70
N ARG A 15 14.82 8.16 2.32
CA ARG A 15 16.08 8.39 1.58
C ARG A 15 16.39 7.30 0.56
N ARG A 16 15.97 6.06 0.80
CA ARG A 16 16.19 4.92 -0.11
C ARG A 16 15.21 4.92 -1.28
N LEU A 17 13.94 5.16 -1.02
CA LEU A 17 12.87 5.06 -2.03
C LEU A 17 12.67 6.37 -2.83
N GLY A 18 13.05 7.51 -2.26
CA GLY A 18 12.87 8.82 -2.88
C GLY A 18 11.54 9.49 -2.54
N ALA A 19 11.31 10.67 -3.13
CA ALA A 19 10.16 11.52 -2.83
C ALA A 19 8.83 11.01 -3.39
N ASP A 20 8.88 10.09 -4.36
CA ASP A 20 7.70 9.50 -5.00
C ASP A 20 6.97 8.49 -4.10
N PHE A 21 7.54 8.16 -2.93
CA PHE A 21 6.98 7.22 -1.99
C PHE A 21 6.72 7.87 -0.63
N GLU A 22 5.51 7.69 -0.14
CA GLU A 22 5.17 7.97 1.24
C GLU A 22 5.52 6.74 2.09
N VAL A 23 6.35 6.93 3.11
CA VAL A 23 6.70 5.88 4.08
C VAL A 23 5.94 6.10 5.38
N VAL A 24 5.28 5.04 5.84
CA VAL A 24 4.44 5.02 7.04
C VAL A 24 4.96 3.94 7.99
N SER A 25 5.08 4.25 9.28
CA SER A 25 5.47 3.28 10.32
C SER A 25 4.41 3.26 11.41
N VAL A 26 3.93 2.07 11.78
CA VAL A 26 2.84 1.89 12.74
C VAL A 26 3.16 0.76 13.70
N ASP A 27 2.84 0.96 14.98
CA ASP A 27 2.93 -0.08 16.00
C ASP A 27 1.60 -0.83 16.08
N LEU A 28 1.63 -2.13 15.78
CA LEU A 28 0.49 -3.05 15.87
C LEU A 28 0.61 -3.92 17.13
N ILE A 29 -0.51 -4.26 17.74
CA ILE A 29 -0.57 -5.28 18.79
C ILE A 29 -1.14 -6.55 18.13
N PRO A 30 -0.33 -7.59 17.93
CA PRO A 30 -0.82 -8.83 17.32
C PRO A 30 -1.92 -9.46 18.18
N ASP A 31 -2.97 -9.96 17.54
CA ASP A 31 -3.97 -10.79 18.20
C ASP A 31 -3.61 -12.28 18.10
N LYS A 32 -4.38 -13.13 18.78
CA LYS A 32 -4.20 -14.59 18.71
C LYS A 32 -5.09 -15.19 17.63
N CYS A 33 -4.82 -14.83 16.38
CA CYS A 33 -5.48 -15.43 15.22
C CYS A 33 -4.51 -16.26 14.37
N GLU A 34 -5.07 -17.19 13.60
CA GLU A 34 -4.33 -18.21 12.83
C GLU A 34 -3.57 -17.65 11.61
N ASP A 35 -3.87 -16.42 11.19
CA ASP A 35 -3.19 -15.70 10.11
C ASP A 35 -1.86 -15.05 10.51
N GLY A 36 -1.35 -15.38 11.71
CA GLY A 36 -0.17 -14.74 12.26
C GLY A 36 -0.48 -13.44 13.01
N GLY A 37 -1.75 -13.12 13.25
CA GLY A 37 -2.18 -12.17 14.28
C GLY A 37 -2.05 -10.68 13.93
N LEU A 38 -1.54 -10.32 12.75
CA LEU A 38 -1.44 -8.93 12.31
C LEU A 38 -2.69 -8.44 11.57
N GLY A 39 -3.50 -9.35 11.03
CA GLY A 39 -4.69 -9.02 10.25
C GLY A 39 -4.38 -8.48 8.86
N ILE A 40 -3.30 -8.95 8.22
CA ILE A 40 -2.92 -8.59 6.85
C ILE A 40 -2.85 -9.81 5.95
N SER A 41 -3.37 -9.69 4.73
CA SER A 41 -3.14 -10.64 3.63
C SER A 41 -2.06 -10.09 2.71
N LEU A 42 -1.19 -10.97 2.20
CA LEU A 42 -0.05 -10.58 1.38
C LEU A 42 -0.17 -11.11 -0.04
N GLU A 43 0.13 -10.24 -0.99
CA GLU A 43 0.46 -10.60 -2.36
C GLU A 43 1.95 -10.32 -2.62
N GLY A 44 2.55 -11.08 -3.53
CA GLY A 44 3.95 -10.93 -3.89
C GLY A 44 4.09 -10.85 -5.40
N THR A 45 4.90 -9.92 -5.88
CA THR A 45 5.40 -9.93 -7.26
C THR A 45 6.76 -10.59 -7.29
N VAL A 46 7.22 -10.93 -8.49
CA VAL A 46 8.59 -11.38 -8.70
C VAL A 46 9.09 -10.64 -9.93
N ASP A 47 10.07 -9.76 -9.74
CA ASP A 47 10.66 -9.09 -10.89
C ASP A 47 11.59 -10.05 -11.63
N ILE A 48 11.55 -10.01 -12.95
CA ILE A 48 12.46 -10.80 -13.79
C ILE A 48 13.51 -9.84 -14.33
N VAL A 49 14.70 -9.87 -13.74
CA VAL A 49 15.86 -9.09 -14.20
C VAL A 49 16.80 -10.03 -14.95
N ASN A 50 17.01 -9.76 -16.24
CA ASN A 50 17.89 -10.57 -17.11
C ASN A 50 17.57 -12.07 -17.12
N GLY A 51 16.27 -12.42 -17.10
CA GLY A 51 15.82 -13.83 -17.05
C GLY A 51 15.92 -14.49 -15.67
N THR A 52 16.36 -13.76 -14.65
CA THR A 52 16.42 -14.23 -13.26
C THR A 52 15.33 -13.56 -12.43
N GLN A 53 14.57 -14.35 -11.69
CA GLN A 53 13.62 -13.84 -10.70
C GLN A 53 14.38 -13.19 -9.54
N LEU A 54 14.37 -11.86 -9.45
CA LEU A 54 15.12 -11.06 -8.50
C LEU A 54 14.18 -10.04 -7.85
N CYS A 55 14.32 -9.82 -6.54
CA CYS A 55 13.59 -8.80 -5.78
C CYS A 55 12.06 -8.94 -5.84
N PRO A 56 11.48 -9.94 -5.17
CA PRO A 56 10.03 -9.96 -4.99
C PRO A 56 9.61 -8.76 -4.12
N HIS A 57 8.61 -8.02 -4.60
CA HIS A 57 7.96 -6.97 -3.82
C HIS A 57 6.71 -7.55 -3.18
N HIS A 58 6.44 -7.19 -1.92
CA HIS A 58 5.29 -7.69 -1.17
C HIS A 58 4.36 -6.57 -0.81
N TYR A 59 3.09 -6.74 -1.19
CA TYR A 59 2.05 -5.76 -0.95
C TYR A 59 0.98 -6.32 -0.01
N ILE A 60 0.35 -5.42 0.73
CA ILE A 60 -0.88 -5.73 1.46
C ILE A 60 -1.99 -5.89 0.42
N ASP A 61 -2.50 -7.10 0.26
CA ASP A 61 -3.68 -7.36 -0.59
C ASP A 61 -4.94 -6.84 0.12
N SER A 62 -5.15 -7.27 1.36
CA SER A 62 -6.35 -6.95 2.13
C SER A 62 -6.07 -6.88 3.62
N LEU A 63 -6.91 -6.12 4.33
CA LEU A 63 -6.89 -5.99 5.78
C LEU A 63 -8.07 -6.75 6.38
N ARG A 64 -7.80 -7.59 7.39
CA ARG A 64 -8.83 -8.29 8.15
C ARG A 64 -9.75 -7.26 8.84
N PRO A 65 -11.08 -7.29 8.60
CA PRO A 65 -12.00 -6.42 9.31
C PRO A 65 -11.85 -6.58 10.83
N ARG A 66 -11.74 -5.46 11.56
CA ARG A 66 -11.50 -5.42 13.02
C ARG A 66 -10.18 -6.05 13.47
N GLY A 67 -9.28 -6.41 12.56
CA GLY A 67 -7.93 -6.88 12.91
C GLY A 67 -7.01 -5.72 13.34
N PRO A 68 -5.82 -6.01 13.88
CA PRO A 68 -4.88 -4.99 14.35
C PRO A 68 -4.48 -3.99 13.27
N ALA A 69 -4.14 -4.48 12.07
CA ALA A 69 -3.77 -3.63 10.95
C ALA A 69 -4.92 -2.71 10.49
N ALA A 70 -6.14 -3.23 10.36
CA ALA A 70 -7.31 -2.42 10.02
C ALA A 70 -7.62 -1.36 11.09
N SER A 71 -7.54 -1.75 12.37
CA SER A 71 -7.82 -0.86 13.50
C SER A 71 -6.82 0.29 13.62
N SER A 72 -5.61 0.12 13.07
CA SER A 72 -4.59 1.17 13.07
C SER A 72 -4.95 2.37 12.19
N ASN A 73 -5.82 2.19 11.18
CA ASN A 73 -6.16 3.17 10.13
C ASN A 73 -4.97 3.77 9.36
N ALA A 74 -3.75 3.29 9.60
CA ALA A 74 -2.53 3.77 8.95
C ALA A 74 -2.23 2.97 7.69
N LEU A 75 -2.54 1.68 7.70
CA LEU A 75 -2.29 0.72 6.63
C LEU A 75 -3.48 0.63 5.68
N ARG A 76 -3.21 0.26 4.43
CA ARG A 76 -4.23 -0.01 3.40
C ARG A 76 -3.72 -1.03 2.38
N SER A 77 -4.65 -1.57 1.60
CA SER A 77 -4.31 -2.39 0.44
C SER A 77 -3.44 -1.62 -0.56
N GLY A 78 -2.46 -2.30 -1.17
CA GLY A 78 -1.47 -1.72 -2.07
C GLY A 78 -0.26 -1.10 -1.37
N ASP A 79 -0.20 -1.11 -0.03
CA ASP A 79 1.00 -0.74 0.71
C ASP A 79 2.08 -1.82 0.55
N GLU A 80 3.30 -1.40 0.23
CA GLU A 80 4.47 -2.27 0.12
C GLU A 80 5.16 -2.46 1.46
N LEU A 81 5.46 -3.71 1.82
CA LEU A 81 6.17 -4.06 3.05
C LEU A 81 7.65 -3.71 2.96
N LEU A 82 8.14 -2.91 3.91
CA LEU A 82 9.56 -2.55 3.97
C LEU A 82 10.29 -3.23 5.11
N GLN A 83 9.70 -3.19 6.31
CA GLN A 83 10.37 -3.64 7.54
C GLN A 83 9.35 -3.97 8.63
N ALA A 84 9.60 -5.03 9.40
CA ALA A 84 8.86 -5.36 10.62
C ALA A 84 9.83 -5.44 11.81
N ASN A 85 9.63 -4.59 12.82
CA ASN A 85 10.59 -4.37 13.91
C ASN A 85 11.98 -4.06 13.33
N ASP A 86 12.95 -4.94 13.57
CA ASP A 86 14.33 -4.82 13.07
C ASP A 86 14.59 -5.66 11.82
N ALA A 87 13.60 -6.43 11.35
CA ALA A 87 13.71 -7.29 10.18
C ALA A 87 13.29 -6.56 8.89
N VAL A 88 14.25 -6.37 7.97
CA VAL A 88 13.97 -5.83 6.63
C VAL A 88 13.21 -6.88 5.81
N LEU A 89 12.11 -6.46 5.20
CA LEU A 89 11.24 -7.30 4.36
C LEU A 89 11.37 -6.97 2.87
N TYR A 90 11.79 -5.74 2.55
CA TYR A 90 11.94 -5.27 1.18
C TYR A 90 12.94 -6.14 0.40
N GLY A 91 12.49 -6.74 -0.71
CA GLY A 91 13.29 -7.60 -1.58
C GLY A 91 13.53 -9.02 -1.05
N GLU A 92 12.96 -9.37 0.11
CA GLU A 92 13.07 -10.71 0.69
C GLU A 92 12.07 -11.69 0.08
N SER A 93 12.39 -12.98 0.07
CA SER A 93 11.46 -13.99 -0.47
C SER A 93 10.13 -14.04 0.30
N HIS A 94 9.05 -14.45 -0.37
CA HIS A 94 7.73 -14.64 0.27
C HIS A 94 7.78 -15.51 1.53
N VAL A 95 8.63 -16.54 1.52
CA VAL A 95 8.84 -17.42 2.68
C VAL A 95 9.50 -16.66 3.82
N THR A 96 10.58 -15.90 3.53
CA THR A 96 11.29 -15.09 4.52
C THR A 96 10.36 -14.04 5.14
N VAL A 97 9.59 -13.33 4.31
CA VAL A 97 8.65 -12.29 4.77
C VAL A 97 7.60 -12.88 5.72
N ARG A 98 6.97 -14.00 5.35
CA ARG A 98 5.99 -14.67 6.23
C ARG A 98 6.60 -15.13 7.55
N GLN A 99 7.81 -15.70 7.51
CA GLN A 99 8.50 -16.13 8.72
C GLN A 99 8.85 -14.95 9.63
N ALA A 100 9.35 -13.84 9.07
CA ALA A 100 9.68 -12.64 9.82
C ALA A 100 8.45 -12.04 10.51
N LEU A 101 7.32 -11.92 9.79
CA LEU A 101 6.06 -11.42 10.34
C LEU A 101 5.51 -12.33 11.44
N SER A 102 5.48 -13.64 11.21
CA SER A 102 5.02 -14.62 12.20
C SER A 102 5.92 -14.63 13.45
N LYS A 103 7.24 -14.53 13.27
CA LYS A 103 8.19 -14.43 14.38
C LYS A 103 8.00 -13.13 15.15
N ALA A 104 7.82 -12.01 14.47
CA ALA A 104 7.57 -10.71 15.12
C ALA A 104 6.29 -10.77 15.96
N ALA A 105 5.21 -11.33 15.40
CA ALA A 105 3.93 -11.46 16.08
C ALA A 105 3.95 -12.43 17.28
N SER A 106 4.72 -13.51 17.20
CA SER A 106 4.83 -14.49 18.29
C SER A 106 5.81 -14.09 19.39
N THR A 107 6.89 -13.40 19.04
CA THR A 107 7.96 -13.02 19.99
C THR A 107 7.64 -11.72 20.73
N SER A 108 6.96 -10.79 20.07
CA SER A 108 6.75 -9.44 20.59
C SER A 108 5.27 -9.15 20.83
N GLN A 109 4.97 -8.54 21.98
CA GLN A 109 3.63 -7.99 22.27
C GLN A 109 3.24 -6.84 21.32
N ARG A 110 4.23 -6.29 20.59
CA ARG A 110 4.08 -5.19 19.66
C ARG A 110 4.94 -5.40 18.42
N VAL A 111 4.38 -5.16 17.24
CA VAL A 111 5.07 -5.23 15.96
C VAL A 111 5.02 -3.88 15.28
N ARG A 112 6.17 -3.24 15.11
CA ARG A 112 6.33 -2.02 14.32
C ARG A 112 6.43 -2.38 12.85
N LEU A 113 5.37 -2.15 12.09
CA LEU A 113 5.35 -2.37 10.65
C LEU A 113 5.63 -1.06 9.92
N THR A 114 6.62 -1.09 9.02
CA THR A 114 6.96 0.04 8.15
C THR A 114 6.64 -0.35 6.71
N VAL A 115 5.87 0.50 6.05
CA VAL A 115 5.38 0.30 4.69
C VAL A 115 5.63 1.53 3.81
N ALA A 116 5.62 1.35 2.50
CA ALA A 116 5.59 2.42 1.51
C ALA A 116 4.33 2.36 0.66
N ARG A 117 3.91 3.53 0.17
CA ARG A 117 2.92 3.64 -0.90
C ARG A 117 3.36 4.71 -1.87
N LYS A 118 3.03 4.54 -3.15
CA LYS A 118 3.30 5.56 -4.16
C LYS A 118 2.51 6.83 -3.80
N ALA A 119 3.21 7.95 -3.70
CA ALA A 119 2.59 9.25 -3.53
C ALA A 119 1.69 9.48 -4.74
N GLN A 120 0.38 9.53 -4.52
CA GLN A 120 -0.55 9.87 -5.59
C GLN A 120 -0.31 11.34 -5.93
N THR A 121 0.39 11.60 -7.03
CA THR A 121 0.25 12.87 -7.75
C THR A 121 -1.16 12.85 -8.32
N LEU A 122 -2.13 13.25 -7.51
CA LEU A 122 -3.43 13.62 -8.06
C LEU A 122 -3.13 14.72 -9.07
N ASN A 123 -3.29 14.42 -10.36
CA ASN A 123 -3.58 15.45 -11.34
C ASN A 123 -4.97 15.96 -10.97
N VAL A 124 -5.03 16.76 -9.91
CA VAL A 124 -6.21 17.54 -9.59
C VAL A 124 -6.31 18.51 -10.74
N PHE A 125 -7.15 18.17 -11.73
CA PHE A 125 -7.74 19.20 -12.55
C PHE A 125 -8.55 20.06 -11.58
N MET A 126 -7.90 21.08 -11.04
CA MET A 126 -8.54 22.12 -10.26
C MET A 126 -9.09 23.09 -11.32
N PRO A 127 -10.39 23.05 -11.64
CA PRO A 127 -10.94 24.02 -12.57
C PRO A 127 -10.65 25.39 -11.96
N ARG A 128 -9.83 26.19 -12.65
CA ARG A 128 -9.68 27.60 -12.31
C ARG A 128 -11.07 28.22 -12.47
N PRO A 129 -11.61 28.93 -11.47
CA PRO A 129 -12.98 29.46 -11.52
C PRO A 129 -13.21 30.51 -12.63
N GLU A 130 -12.21 30.83 -13.46
CA GLU A 130 -12.26 31.92 -14.44
C GLU A 130 -12.24 31.48 -15.91
N GLN A 131 -12.43 30.20 -16.22
CA GLN A 131 -12.68 29.81 -17.61
C GLN A 131 -13.98 29.02 -17.66
N SER A 132 -14.96 29.60 -18.37
CA SER A 132 -16.23 28.97 -18.71
C SER A 132 -16.01 27.50 -19.03
N LEU A 133 -16.85 26.64 -18.45
CA LEU A 133 -16.78 25.20 -18.69
C LEU A 133 -16.69 24.92 -20.20
N PRO A 134 -15.87 23.94 -20.63
CA PRO A 134 -15.82 23.54 -22.03
C PRO A 134 -17.25 23.28 -22.54
N VAL A 135 -17.56 23.71 -23.77
CA VAL A 135 -18.91 23.61 -24.38
C VAL A 135 -19.53 22.21 -24.24
N ALA A 136 -18.70 21.16 -24.22
CA ALA A 136 -19.12 19.78 -23.99
C ALA A 136 -19.89 19.56 -22.66
N TYR A 137 -19.62 20.31 -21.61
CA TYR A 137 -20.30 20.18 -20.32
C TYR A 137 -21.74 20.71 -20.36
N HIS A 138 -22.02 21.74 -21.16
CA HIS A 138 -23.38 22.24 -21.36
C HIS A 138 -24.27 21.19 -22.06
N LEU A 139 -23.69 20.38 -22.96
CA LEU A 139 -24.42 19.30 -23.65
C LEU A 139 -24.75 18.13 -22.71
N LEU A 140 -23.86 17.80 -21.77
CA LEU A 140 -24.10 16.76 -20.76
C LEU A 140 -25.16 17.16 -19.72
N ALA A 141 -25.22 18.44 -19.35
CA ALA A 141 -26.21 18.95 -18.40
C ALA A 141 -27.63 19.06 -19.01
N ALA A 142 -27.75 19.07 -20.33
CA ALA A 142 -29.01 19.26 -21.04
C ALA A 142 -29.72 17.95 -21.42
N THR A 143 -29.09 16.79 -21.24
CA THR A 143 -29.70 15.50 -21.55
C THR A 143 -30.24 14.84 -20.28
N ASP A 144 -31.57 14.75 -20.25
CA ASP A 144 -32.49 14.05 -19.35
C ASP A 144 -31.91 12.85 -18.55
N ASP A 145 -32.33 12.75 -17.28
CA ASP A 145 -31.86 11.88 -16.20
C ASP A 145 -32.00 10.37 -16.45
N ARG A 146 -31.19 9.83 -17.36
CA ARG A 146 -30.85 8.40 -17.37
C ARG A 146 -29.36 8.22 -17.20
N LEU A 147 -28.91 8.34 -15.94
CA LEU A 147 -27.59 7.93 -15.48
C LEU A 147 -27.34 6.46 -15.84
N VAL A 148 -26.81 6.22 -17.04
CA VAL A 148 -26.20 4.94 -17.38
C VAL A 148 -24.82 4.96 -16.72
N LYS A 149 -24.65 4.12 -15.69
CA LYS A 149 -23.34 3.90 -15.06
C LYS A 149 -22.41 3.29 -16.11
N VAL A 150 -21.62 4.14 -16.76
CA VAL A 150 -20.48 3.68 -17.57
C VAL A 150 -19.32 3.47 -16.60
N SER A 151 -19.11 2.22 -16.19
CA SER A 151 -17.84 1.84 -15.57
C SER A 151 -16.77 1.90 -16.64
N SER A 152 -15.81 2.81 -16.47
CA SER A 152 -14.62 2.94 -17.30
C SER A 152 -13.87 1.60 -17.38
N PHE A 153 -14.15 0.81 -18.41
CA PHE A 153 -13.26 -0.27 -18.84
C PHE A 153 -12.33 0.32 -19.89
N SER A 154 -11.14 0.71 -19.46
CA SER A 154 -10.01 0.87 -20.37
C SER A 154 -8.76 0.35 -19.69
N SER A 155 -8.57 -0.96 -19.77
CA SER A 155 -7.25 -1.55 -19.86
C SER A 155 -7.30 -2.60 -20.96
N PHE A 156 -6.85 -2.20 -22.14
CA PHE A 156 -6.46 -3.10 -23.21
C PHE A 156 -5.34 -4.01 -22.70
N ILE A 157 -5.56 -5.33 -22.69
CA ILE A 157 -4.49 -6.32 -22.82
C ILE A 157 -4.90 -7.22 -23.98
N LEU A 158 -4.10 -7.13 -25.06
CA LEU A 158 -4.07 -8.11 -26.14
C LEU A 158 -3.78 -9.51 -25.54
N ARG A 159 -4.58 -10.50 -25.91
CA ARG A 159 -4.11 -11.88 -25.99
C ARG A 159 -4.37 -12.37 -27.41
N MET A 160 -3.28 -12.79 -28.07
CA MET A 160 -3.29 -13.53 -29.33
C MET A 160 -4.12 -14.81 -29.21
#